data_AF-A0A899G2W7-F1
#
_entry.id   AF-A0A899G2W7-F1
#
_cell.length_a   1.000
_cell.length_b   1.000
_cell.length_c   1.000
_cell.angle_alpha   90.00
_cell.angle_beta   90.00
_cell.angle_gamma   90.00
#
_symmetry.space_group_name_H-M   'P 1'
#
loop_
_entity.id
_entity.type
_entity.pdbx_description
1 polymer ?
#
loop_
_entity_poly.entity_id
_entity_poly.type
_entity_poly.pdbx_seq_one_letter_code
_entity_poly.pdbx_strand_id
1 'polypeptide(L)'
;MNKKRNFNESLMGSRLKKKYKDHRPSLEEIYSSTLAKLYSAQNTPMNDSIQEEKPDIQPLQCDDCDQLIIPTSDILSNLDEYSCIACRHIVCDICRVIQYKRENITYCLDCIKYINKS
;
A
#
# COMPACT_ATOMS: atom_id res chain seq x y z
N MET A 1 61.75 -3.63 -31.21
CA MET A 1 62.11 -3.66 -29.77
C MET A 1 61.05 -2.90 -28.98
N ASN A 2 60.44 -3.59 -28.00
CA ASN A 2 59.36 -3.11 -27.14
C ASN A 2 59.80 -1.98 -26.19
N LYS A 3 58.98 -0.94 -26.03
CA LYS A 3 58.90 -0.22 -24.74
C LYS A 3 57.52 0.40 -24.53
N LYS A 4 56.57 -0.44 -24.08
CA LYS A 4 55.36 0.03 -23.38
C LYS A 4 55.82 0.76 -22.11
N ARG A 5 55.39 2.00 -21.92
CA ARG A 5 55.34 2.61 -20.58
C ARG A 5 53.96 3.22 -20.40
N ASN A 6 53.08 2.40 -19.81
CA ASN A 6 51.87 2.80 -19.13
C ASN A 6 52.20 3.95 -18.18
N PHE A 7 51.71 5.15 -18.48
CA PHE A 7 51.67 6.26 -17.55
C PHE A 7 50.24 6.77 -17.57
N ASN A 8 49.63 6.85 -16.38
CA ASN A 8 48.28 7.36 -16.09
C ASN A 8 47.10 6.38 -15.98
N GLU A 9 47.28 5.25 -15.29
CA GLU A 9 46.15 4.64 -14.55
C GLU A 9 46.26 4.82 -13.02
N SER A 10 47.46 4.98 -12.48
CA SER A 10 47.65 5.05 -11.03
C SER A 10 47.27 6.38 -10.38
N LEU A 11 47.02 7.45 -11.15
CA LEU A 11 46.69 8.78 -10.61
C LEU A 11 45.18 9.01 -10.41
N MET A 12 44.32 8.15 -10.98
CA MET A 12 42.86 8.28 -10.89
C MET A 12 42.20 7.27 -9.94
N GLY A 13 42.96 6.42 -9.26
CA GLY A 13 42.44 5.47 -8.26
C GLY A 13 42.42 5.99 -6.81
N SER A 14 43.10 7.11 -6.55
CA SER A 14 43.40 7.60 -5.19
C SER A 14 42.65 8.88 -4.78
N ARG A 15 42.05 9.62 -5.72
CA ARG A 15 41.32 10.87 -5.42
C ARG A 15 39.88 10.67 -4.94
N LEU A 16 39.31 9.48 -5.11
CA LEU A 16 37.92 9.17 -4.73
C LEU A 16 37.80 8.08 -3.66
N LYS A 17 38.90 7.69 -3.02
CA LYS A 17 38.86 6.69 -1.96
C LYS A 17 39.20 7.35 -0.63
N LYS A 18 38.26 7.22 0.31
CA LYS A 18 38.42 7.39 1.76
C LYS A 18 38.08 8.77 2.34
N LYS A 19 36.80 9.17 2.26
CA LYS A 19 36.17 10.08 3.24
C LYS A 19 34.95 9.48 3.96
N TYR A 20 34.51 8.28 3.56
CA TYR A 20 33.30 7.64 4.07
C TYR A 20 33.54 6.35 4.87
N LYS A 21 34.79 6.05 5.26
CA LYS A 21 35.07 4.83 6.04
C LYS A 21 34.99 5.04 7.54
N ASP A 22 35.24 6.27 8.01
CA ASP A 22 35.48 6.52 9.43
C ASP A 22 34.22 6.97 10.20
N HIS A 23 33.12 7.27 9.49
CA HIS A 23 31.83 7.65 10.08
C HIS A 23 30.72 6.62 9.81
N ARG A 24 31.08 5.36 9.51
CA ARG A 24 30.07 4.32 9.38
C ARG A 24 29.58 4.00 10.80
N PRO A 25 28.30 4.24 11.10
CA PRO A 25 27.77 3.92 12.43
C PRO A 25 27.89 2.42 12.68
N SER A 26 28.20 2.08 13.92
CA SER A 26 28.16 0.72 14.42
C SER A 26 26.75 0.15 14.36
N LEU A 27 26.62 -1.17 14.41
CA LEU A 27 25.32 -1.84 14.41
C LEU A 27 24.45 -1.40 15.59
N GLU A 28 25.07 -1.15 16.74
CA GLU A 28 24.40 -0.73 17.97
C GLU A 28 23.88 0.71 17.89
N GLU A 29 24.64 1.62 17.27
CA GLU A 29 24.19 2.99 16.97
C GLU A 29 23.03 3.00 15.95
N ILE A 30 23.08 2.11 14.96
CA ILE A 30 21.98 1.95 14.01
C ILE A 30 20.72 1.46 14.74
N TYR A 31 20.85 0.44 15.60
CA TYR A 31 19.73 -0.14 16.32
C TYR A 31 19.08 0.87 17.27
N SER A 32 19.88 1.52 18.11
CA SER A 32 19.41 2.55 19.05
C SER A 32 18.76 3.74 18.35
N SER A 33 19.36 4.23 17.26
CA SER A 33 18.78 5.31 16.45
C SER A 33 17.44 4.90 15.83
N THR A 34 17.34 3.66 15.37
CA THR A 34 16.12 3.12 14.75
C THR A 34 15.00 3.02 15.78
N LEU A 35 15.27 2.42 16.94
CA LEU A 35 14.27 2.33 18.02
C LEU A 35 13.80 3.71 18.48
N ALA A 36 14.73 4.64 18.71
CA ALA A 36 14.38 5.99 19.13
C ALA A 36 13.42 6.68 18.14
N LYS A 37 13.68 6.53 16.83
CA LYS A 37 12.79 7.07 15.78
C LYS A 37 11.40 6.44 15.83
N LEU A 38 11.31 5.11 15.94
CA LEU A 38 10.03 4.40 15.99
C LEU A 38 9.20 4.82 17.21
N TYR A 39 9.80 4.87 18.39
CA TYR A 39 9.12 5.31 19.60
C TYR A 39 8.73 6.78 19.53
N SER A 40 9.58 7.65 18.96
CA SER A 40 9.24 9.06 18.79
C SER A 40 8.06 9.27 17.86
N ALA A 41 7.97 8.52 16.75
CA ALA A 41 6.85 8.60 15.82
C ALA A 41 5.53 8.08 16.41
N GLN A 42 5.61 7.11 17.32
CA GLN A 42 4.44 6.63 18.06
C GLN A 42 3.97 7.65 19.10
N ASN A 43 4.91 8.32 19.76
CA ASN A 43 4.63 9.26 20.85
C ASN A 43 4.46 10.70 20.40
N THR A 44 4.70 11.02 19.12
CA THR A 44 4.32 12.31 18.57
C THR A 44 2.81 12.40 18.64
N PRO A 45 2.23 13.33 19.42
CA PRO A 45 0.81 13.58 19.35
C PRO A 45 0.55 14.02 17.92
N MET A 46 -0.21 13.20 17.18
CA MET A 46 -0.79 13.58 15.90
C MET A 46 -1.67 14.79 16.17
N ASN A 47 -1.08 15.97 16.07
CA ASN A 47 -1.79 17.25 16.11
C ASN A 47 -2.28 17.59 14.70
N ASP A 48 -2.56 16.56 13.91
CA ASP A 48 -3.49 16.67 12.82
C ASP A 48 -4.86 16.80 13.49
N SER A 49 -5.34 18.04 13.54
CA SER A 49 -6.76 18.32 13.61
C SER A 49 -7.43 17.67 12.40
N ILE A 50 -7.58 16.35 12.43
CA ILE A 50 -8.66 15.68 11.75
C ILE A 50 -9.86 16.03 12.62
N GLN A 51 -10.51 17.14 12.26
CA GLN A 51 -11.86 17.37 12.70
C GLN A 51 -12.63 16.10 12.33
N GLU A 52 -13.08 15.35 13.34
CA GLU A 52 -14.14 14.36 13.21
C GLU A 52 -15.42 15.11 12.80
N GLU A 53 -15.45 15.64 11.57
CA GLU A 53 -16.71 15.71 10.85
C GLU A 53 -17.06 14.26 10.62
N LYS A 54 -17.79 13.66 11.55
CA LYS A 54 -18.48 12.39 11.36
C LYS A 54 -19.29 12.60 10.08
N PRO A 55 -18.84 12.12 8.91
CA PRO A 55 -19.67 12.23 7.75
C PRO A 55 -20.86 11.32 8.07
N ASP A 56 -22.08 11.79 7.82
CA ASP A 56 -23.32 11.02 8.00
C ASP A 56 -23.39 9.92 6.91
N ILE A 57 -22.34 9.11 6.85
CA ILE A 57 -22.18 7.97 5.98
C ILE A 57 -22.91 6.86 6.70
N GLN A 58 -24.08 6.53 6.19
CA GLN A 58 -24.75 5.31 6.61
C GLN A 58 -23.83 4.13 6.28
N PRO A 59 -23.41 3.35 7.29
CA PRO A 59 -22.59 2.17 7.03
C PRO A 59 -23.41 1.20 6.19
N LEU A 60 -22.81 0.71 5.11
CA LEU A 60 -23.43 -0.32 4.27
C LEU A 60 -23.24 -1.68 4.96
N GLN A 61 -24.23 -2.56 4.88
CA GLN A 61 -24.10 -3.94 5.38
C GLN A 61 -23.90 -4.88 4.21
N CYS A 62 -22.98 -5.83 4.35
CA CYS A 62 -22.78 -6.90 3.37
C CYS A 62 -23.84 -7.98 3.53
N ASP A 63 -24.56 -8.33 2.45
CA ASP A 63 -25.62 -9.33 2.47
C ASP A 63 -25.10 -10.77 2.64
N ASP A 64 -23.85 -11.04 2.25
CA ASP A 64 -23.25 -12.39 2.31
C ASP A 64 -22.61 -12.73 3.67
N CYS A 65 -22.18 -11.73 4.47
CA CYS A 65 -21.45 -11.97 5.72
C CYS A 65 -21.85 -11.05 6.89
N ASP A 66 -22.88 -10.21 6.70
CA ASP A 66 -23.42 -9.25 7.67
C ASP A 66 -22.39 -8.23 8.22
N GLN A 67 -21.18 -8.18 7.67
CA GLN A 67 -20.17 -7.23 8.09
C GLN A 67 -20.48 -5.83 7.57
N LEU A 68 -20.19 -4.84 8.41
CA LEU A 68 -20.30 -3.43 8.02
C LEU A 68 -19.16 -3.07 7.07
N ILE A 69 -19.55 -2.55 5.91
CA ILE A 69 -18.67 -1.92 4.94
C ILE A 69 -18.56 -0.46 5.35
N ILE A 70 -17.35 -0.02 5.67
CA ILE A 70 -17.05 1.38 5.98
C ILE A 70 -16.52 1.99 4.68
N PRO A 71 -17.35 2.65 3.86
CA PRO A 71 -16.84 3.30 2.66
C PRO A 71 -16.00 4.49 3.09
N THR A 72 -14.77 4.56 2.60
CA THR A 72 -13.95 5.76 2.77
C THR A 72 -14.52 6.88 1.90
N SER A 73 -14.23 8.14 2.25
CA SER A 73 -14.80 9.34 1.60
C SER A 73 -14.65 9.36 0.07
N ASP A 74 -13.63 8.69 -0.47
CA ASP A 74 -13.36 8.58 -1.91
C ASP A 74 -14.27 7.56 -2.63
N ILE A 75 -14.95 6.70 -1.87
CA ILE A 75 -15.75 5.55 -2.35
C ILE A 75 -17.26 5.87 -2.35
N LEU A 76 -17.70 6.92 -1.65
CA LEU A 76 -19.12 7.32 -1.56
C LEU A 76 -19.78 7.63 -2.91
N SER A 77 -18.98 7.95 -3.93
CA SER A 77 -19.48 8.22 -5.28
C SER A 77 -19.80 6.95 -6.09
N ASN A 78 -19.42 5.76 -5.62
CA ASN A 78 -19.51 4.50 -6.36
C ASN A 78 -20.22 3.39 -5.56
N LEU A 79 -21.42 3.66 -5.04
CA LEU A 79 -22.24 2.65 -4.35
C LEU A 79 -22.48 1.40 -5.22
N ASP A 80 -22.54 1.59 -6.54
CA ASP A 80 -22.71 0.52 -7.52
C ASP A 80 -21.54 -0.48 -7.53
N GLU A 81 -20.35 -0.11 -7.01
CA GLU A 81 -19.15 -0.95 -7.01
C GLU A 81 -19.27 -2.18 -6.09
N TYR A 82 -20.06 -2.05 -5.02
CA TYR A 82 -20.35 -3.13 -4.08
C TYR A 82 -21.62 -3.89 -4.44
N SER A 83 -22.36 -3.47 -5.47
CA SER A 83 -23.60 -4.12 -5.86
C SER A 83 -23.35 -5.25 -6.85
N CYS A 84 -23.92 -6.41 -6.60
CA CYS A 84 -23.96 -7.50 -7.57
C CYS A 84 -24.78 -7.07 -8.79
N ILE A 85 -24.22 -7.17 -9.99
CA ILE A 85 -24.91 -6.76 -11.23
C ILE A 85 -26.20 -7.55 -11.49
N ALA A 86 -26.27 -8.79 -11.00
CA ALA A 86 -27.35 -9.72 -11.33
C ALA A 86 -28.53 -9.61 -10.35
N CYS A 87 -28.26 -9.50 -9.05
CA CYS A 87 -29.29 -9.49 -8.00
C CYS A 87 -29.31 -8.22 -7.14
N ARG A 88 -28.38 -7.28 -7.36
CA ARG A 88 -28.22 -6.03 -6.60
C ARG A 88 -27.92 -6.19 -5.11
N HIS A 89 -27.52 -7.39 -4.67
CA HIS A 89 -26.98 -7.58 -3.31
C HIS A 89 -25.72 -6.73 -3.09
N ILE A 90 -25.62 -6.15 -1.91
CA ILE A 90 -24.45 -5.40 -1.48
C ILE A 90 -23.45 -6.40 -0.89
N VAL A 91 -22.26 -6.48 -1.49
CA VAL A 91 -21.21 -7.42 -1.09
C VAL A 91 -19.91 -6.66 -0.79
N CYS A 92 -19.26 -6.99 0.32
CA CYS A 92 -17.98 -6.39 0.70
C CYS A 92 -16.84 -6.83 -0.23
N ASP A 93 -15.67 -6.22 -0.07
CA ASP A 93 -14.47 -6.55 -0.86
C ASP A 93 -14.04 -8.02 -0.78
N ILE A 94 -14.42 -8.72 0.29
CA ILE A 94 -14.11 -10.13 0.53
C ILE A 94 -15.14 -11.04 -0.15
N CYS A 95 -16.43 -10.67 -0.10
CA CYS A 95 -17.52 -11.46 -0.64
C CYS A 95 -17.75 -11.19 -2.14
N ARG A 96 -17.29 -10.06 -2.66
CA ARG A 96 -17.43 -9.73 -4.09
C ARG A 96 -16.51 -10.56 -4.95
N VAL A 97 -17.03 -11.02 -6.08
CA VAL A 97 -16.25 -11.65 -7.15
C VAL A 97 -16.24 -10.73 -8.37
N ILE A 98 -15.06 -10.24 -8.74
CA ILE A 98 -14.88 -9.33 -9.87
C ILE A 98 -14.50 -10.13 -11.11
N GLN A 99 -15.24 -9.94 -12.22
CA GLN A 99 -14.86 -10.48 -13.52
C GLN A 99 -14.18 -9.41 -14.39
N TYR A 100 -12.84 -9.50 -14.49
CA TYR A 100 -12.03 -8.55 -15.28
C TYR A 100 -12.25 -8.60 -16.79
N LYS A 101 -12.94 -9.64 -17.32
CA LYS A 101 -13.14 -9.80 -18.77
C LYS A 101 -14.19 -8.86 -19.36
N ARG A 102 -15.06 -8.29 -18.54
CA ARG A 102 -16.15 -7.39 -18.94
C ARG A 102 -16.24 -6.27 -17.91
N GLU A 103 -15.39 -5.25 -18.02
CA GLU A 103 -15.64 -3.96 -17.37
C GLU A 103 -15.68 -3.96 -15.82
N ASN A 104 -14.92 -4.84 -15.16
CA ASN A 104 -14.87 -4.94 -13.69
C ASN A 104 -16.25 -5.11 -13.03
N ILE A 105 -17.08 -5.96 -13.63
CA ILE A 105 -18.41 -6.25 -13.08
C ILE A 105 -18.29 -7.07 -11.78
N THR A 106 -19.03 -6.64 -10.75
CA THR A 106 -19.16 -7.28 -9.45
C THR A 106 -20.30 -8.31 -9.44
N TYR A 107 -20.02 -9.51 -8.93
CA TYR A 107 -21.00 -10.57 -8.63
C TYR A 107 -20.94 -11.00 -7.17
N CYS A 108 -22.08 -11.37 -6.58
CA CYS A 108 -22.12 -12.07 -5.30
C CYS A 108 -21.77 -13.55 -5.46
N LEU A 109 -21.51 -14.23 -4.33
CA LEU A 109 -21.12 -15.64 -4.31
C LEU A 109 -22.19 -16.59 -4.86
N ASP A 110 -23.45 -16.17 -4.88
CA ASP A 110 -24.53 -16.97 -5.44
C ASP A 110 -24.66 -16.79 -6.96
N CYS A 111 -24.66 -15.56 -7.45
CA CYS A 111 -24.83 -15.29 -8.87
C CYS A 111 -23.65 -15.79 -9.72
N ILE A 112 -22.42 -15.76 -9.17
CA ILE A 112 -21.24 -16.24 -9.90
C ILE A 112 -21.33 -17.73 -10.28
N LYS A 113 -22.04 -18.54 -9.50
CA LYS A 113 -22.24 -19.99 -9.74
C LYS A 113 -22.99 -20.27 -11.04
N TYR A 114 -23.84 -19.35 -11.46
CA TYR A 114 -24.67 -19.50 -12.67
C TYR A 114 -23.94 -19.00 -13.92
N ILE A 115 -22.95 -18.14 -13.79
CA ILE A 115 -22.22 -17.55 -14.92
C ILE A 115 -21.12 -18.49 -15.42
N ASN A 116 -20.41 -19.16 -14.52
CA ASN A 116 -19.34 -20.09 -14.90
C ASN A 116 -19.85 -21.42 -15.49
N LYS A 117 -21.18 -21.64 -15.54
CA LYS A 117 -21.80 -22.84 -16.09
C LYS A 117 -22.29 -22.68 -17.54
N SER A 118 -22.21 -21.47 -18.10
CA SER A 118 -22.61 -21.19 -19.50
C SER A 118 -21.39 -21.07 -20.40
#